data_AF-A0A845U7T4-F1
#
_entry.id   AF-A0A845U7T4-F1
#
_cell.length_a   1.000
_cell.length_b   1.000
_cell.length_c   1.000
_cell.angle_alpha   90.00
_cell.angle_beta   90.00
_cell.angle_gamma   90.00
#
_symmetry.space_group_name_H-M   'P 1'
#
loop_
_entity.id
_entity.type
_entity.pdbx_description
1 polymer ?
#
loop_
_entity_poly.entity_id
_entity_poly.type
_entity_poly.pdbx_seq_one_letter_code
_entity_poly.pdbx_strand_id
1 'polypeptide(L)'
;MPTELNGTQHLQTPWNKDKIIGQKRPLKLQEVWAIRIRLQLAQQIRELALFNLAIDSKLRGCDLVGLHVSDIAHGHTVMHRAIVLQQKTQRPVQFEITEQTREALTTWIAHAKLKDGQFLFPSRKHASPHLSTRQYARVVECWVISIGLDPSAYGTHTMRRTKATLIYKRTKNLRAVQLLLGHTKLESTVRYLGIEVDDALEMAEQTEV
;
A
#
# COMPACT_ATOMS: atom_id res chain seq x y z
N MET A 1 -16.08 -55.83 -2.27
CA MET A 1 -14.69 -55.45 -2.59
C MET A 1 -14.73 -54.10 -3.28
N PRO A 2 -14.01 -53.08 -2.80
CA PRO A 2 -14.40 -51.68 -2.94
C PRO A 2 -13.98 -51.06 -4.28
N THR A 3 -14.85 -50.17 -4.75
CA THR A 3 -14.72 -49.32 -5.94
C THR A 3 -13.64 -48.25 -5.72
N GLU A 4 -12.60 -48.24 -6.55
CA GLU A 4 -11.59 -47.16 -6.56
C GLU A 4 -12.18 -45.90 -7.22
N LEU A 5 -12.40 -44.86 -6.43
CA LEU A 5 -12.72 -43.51 -6.90
C LEU A 5 -11.41 -42.79 -7.23
N ASN A 6 -11.07 -42.74 -8.53
CA ASN A 6 -9.94 -41.98 -9.05
C ASN A 6 -10.28 -40.48 -9.03
N GLY A 7 -10.02 -39.81 -7.90
CA GLY A 7 -10.10 -38.36 -7.77
C GLY A 7 -8.86 -37.70 -8.35
N THR A 8 -8.92 -37.26 -9.61
CA THR A 8 -7.89 -36.40 -10.20
C THR A 8 -7.85 -35.05 -9.48
N GLN A 9 -6.98 -34.93 -8.48
CA GLN A 9 -6.61 -33.65 -7.89
C GLN A 9 -5.82 -32.85 -8.93
N HIS A 10 -6.46 -31.85 -9.53
CA HIS A 10 -5.74 -30.81 -10.26
C HIS A 10 -4.85 -30.05 -9.27
N LEU A 11 -3.59 -30.47 -9.14
CA LEU A 11 -2.55 -29.72 -8.46
C LEU A 11 -2.29 -28.45 -9.27
N GLN A 12 -3.08 -27.41 -8.97
CA GLN A 12 -2.93 -26.10 -9.60
C GLN A 12 -1.55 -25.57 -9.23
N THR A 13 -0.65 -25.60 -10.22
CA THR A 13 0.73 -25.17 -10.01
C THR A 13 0.72 -23.67 -9.70
N PRO A 14 1.35 -23.21 -8.61
CA PRO A 14 1.41 -21.80 -8.28
C PRO A 14 2.01 -20.98 -9.44
N TRP A 15 1.41 -19.83 -9.78
CA TRP A 15 1.86 -18.98 -10.90
C TRP A 15 3.32 -18.48 -10.79
N ASN A 16 3.89 -18.60 -9.60
CA ASN A 16 5.22 -18.19 -9.22
C ASN A 16 6.23 -19.34 -9.12
N LYS A 17 5.85 -20.58 -9.49
CA LYS A 17 6.80 -21.68 -9.57
C LYS A 17 7.94 -21.26 -10.52
N ASP A 18 9.17 -21.40 -10.03
CA ASP A 18 10.43 -21.09 -10.73
C ASP A 18 10.69 -19.60 -11.07
N LYS A 19 9.92 -18.66 -10.50
CA LYS A 19 10.20 -17.22 -10.62
C LYS A 19 10.85 -16.69 -9.35
N ILE A 20 12.06 -16.14 -9.46
CA ILE A 20 12.66 -15.31 -8.41
C ILE A 20 11.89 -13.99 -8.38
N ILE A 21 10.81 -13.94 -7.60
CA ILE A 21 10.10 -12.69 -7.31
C ILE A 21 10.91 -11.96 -6.26
N GLY A 22 11.85 -11.14 -6.73
CA GLY A 22 12.58 -10.21 -5.88
C GLY A 22 11.62 -9.33 -5.08
N GLN A 23 12.11 -8.84 -3.94
CA GLN A 23 11.38 -7.90 -3.12
C GLN A 23 10.96 -6.65 -3.92
N LYS A 24 9.66 -6.31 -3.91
CA LYS A 24 9.15 -5.11 -4.62
C LYS A 24 9.82 -3.85 -4.09
N ARG A 25 10.34 -3.01 -4.98
CA ARG A 25 11.10 -1.80 -4.63
C ARG A 25 10.17 -0.69 -4.12
N PRO A 26 10.59 0.14 -3.15
CA PRO A 26 9.90 1.38 -2.82
C PRO A 26 10.05 2.41 -3.95
N LEU A 27 9.12 3.36 -4.06
CA LEU A 27 9.30 4.51 -4.95
C LEU A 27 10.30 5.51 -4.36
N LYS A 28 11.09 6.14 -5.23
CA LYS A 28 11.85 7.35 -4.90
C LYS A 28 10.91 8.55 -4.78
N LEU A 29 11.34 9.60 -4.07
CA LEU A 29 10.54 10.80 -3.90
C LEU A 29 10.13 11.42 -5.25
N GLN A 30 11.08 11.54 -6.19
CA GLN A 30 10.82 12.03 -7.55
C GLN A 30 9.79 11.18 -8.31
N GLU A 31 9.80 9.85 -8.12
CA GLU A 31 8.83 8.94 -8.75
C GLU A 31 7.42 9.11 -8.15
N VAL A 32 7.32 9.36 -6.84
CA VAL A 32 6.04 9.70 -6.19
C VAL A 32 5.46 10.98 -6.77
N TRP A 33 6.28 12.03 -6.91
CA TRP A 33 5.85 13.28 -7.54
C TRP A 33 5.44 13.08 -9.00
N ALA A 34 6.22 12.31 -9.77
CA ALA A 34 5.96 12.05 -11.17
C ALA A 34 4.62 11.31 -11.42
N ILE A 35 4.27 10.34 -10.55
CA ILE A 35 2.95 9.67 -10.61
C ILE A 35 1.86 10.67 -10.24
N ARG A 36 2.04 11.40 -9.13
CA ARG A 36 1.03 12.33 -8.63
C ARG A 36 0.67 13.41 -9.65
N ILE A 37 1.67 14.03 -10.27
CA ILE A 37 1.49 15.05 -11.30
C ILE A 37 0.72 14.48 -12.49
N ARG A 38 1.08 13.29 -12.98
CA ARG A 38 0.36 12.64 -14.09
C ARG A 38 -1.11 12.37 -13.74
N LEU A 39 -1.39 11.90 -12.54
CA LEU A 39 -2.78 11.66 -12.08
C LEU A 39 -3.58 12.96 -11.98
N GLN A 40 -2.96 14.04 -11.51
CA GLN A 40 -3.58 15.38 -11.44
C GLN A 40 -3.88 15.93 -12.84
N LEU A 41 -2.90 15.90 -13.76
CA LEU A 41 -3.07 16.38 -15.13
C LEU A 41 -4.14 15.59 -15.89
N ALA A 42 -4.23 14.28 -15.66
CA ALA A 42 -5.25 13.42 -16.25
C ALA A 42 -6.61 13.48 -15.53
N GLN A 43 -6.75 14.33 -14.51
CA GLN A 43 -7.96 14.45 -13.67
C GLN A 43 -8.48 13.11 -13.12
N GLN A 44 -7.58 12.18 -12.80
CA GLN A 44 -7.93 10.87 -12.25
C GLN A 44 -8.18 10.97 -10.74
N ILE A 45 -9.31 11.56 -10.37
CA ILE A 45 -9.66 11.91 -8.97
C ILE A 45 -9.58 10.68 -8.04
N ARG A 46 -10.17 9.55 -8.45
CA ARG A 46 -10.18 8.32 -7.65
C ARG A 46 -8.77 7.77 -7.45
N GLU A 47 -8.02 7.66 -8.53
CA GLU A 47 -6.67 7.11 -8.54
C GLU A 47 -5.71 7.99 -7.75
N LEU A 48 -5.85 9.32 -7.83
CA LEU A 48 -5.08 10.27 -7.03
C LEU A 48 -5.34 10.10 -5.53
N ALA A 49 -6.61 10.00 -5.14
CA ALA A 49 -7.00 9.75 -3.74
C ALA A 49 -6.48 8.40 -3.24
N LEU A 50 -6.62 7.34 -4.05
CA LEU A 50 -6.12 6.00 -3.75
C LEU A 50 -4.60 5.98 -3.61
N PHE A 51 -3.87 6.61 -4.54
CA PHE A 51 -2.41 6.66 -4.53
C PHE A 51 -1.89 7.38 -3.28
N ASN A 52 -2.42 8.57 -3.01
CA ASN A 52 -2.03 9.37 -1.85
C ASN A 52 -2.29 8.61 -0.54
N LEU A 53 -3.49 8.03 -0.38
CA LEU A 53 -3.83 7.25 0.81
C LEU A 53 -3.00 5.96 0.93
N ALA A 54 -2.65 5.30 -0.17
CA ALA A 54 -1.82 4.10 -0.13
C ALA A 54 -0.42 4.39 0.44
N ILE A 55 0.18 5.52 0.06
CA ILE A 55 1.49 5.97 0.54
C ILE A 55 1.40 6.42 2.01
N ASP A 56 0.37 7.19 2.36
CA ASP A 56 0.19 7.72 3.70
C ASP A 56 -0.19 6.64 4.72
N SER A 57 -1.10 5.75 4.38
CA SER A 57 -1.59 4.75 5.32
C SER A 57 -0.61 3.60 5.57
N LYS A 58 0.25 3.31 4.57
CA LYS A 58 1.19 2.17 4.61
C LYS A 58 0.45 0.85 4.88
N LEU A 59 -0.83 0.75 4.53
CA LEU A 59 -1.65 -0.44 4.72
C LEU A 59 -1.31 -1.52 3.70
N ARG A 60 -1.69 -2.77 3.99
CA ARG A 60 -1.65 -3.82 2.96
C ARG A 60 -2.74 -3.54 1.93
N GLY A 61 -2.58 -4.05 0.72
CA GLY A 61 -3.57 -3.83 -0.34
C GLY A 61 -4.99 -4.26 0.06
N CYS A 62 -5.14 -5.40 0.76
CA CYS A 62 -6.44 -5.87 1.23
C CYS A 62 -7.06 -4.95 2.30
N ASP A 63 -6.25 -4.45 3.23
CA ASP A 63 -6.70 -3.51 4.27
C ASP A 63 -7.11 -2.17 3.64
N LEU A 64 -6.32 -1.65 2.70
CA LEU A 64 -6.56 -0.37 2.01
C LEU A 64 -7.86 -0.37 1.20
N VAL A 65 -8.07 -1.40 0.39
CA VAL A 65 -9.26 -1.45 -0.49
C VAL A 65 -10.54 -1.80 0.27
N GLY A 66 -10.41 -2.32 1.50
CA GLY A 66 -11.52 -2.64 2.38
C GLY A 66 -11.94 -1.48 3.30
N LEU A 67 -11.32 -0.30 3.19
CA LEU A 67 -11.68 0.87 4.00
C LEU A 67 -13.09 1.38 3.65
N HIS A 68 -13.81 1.80 4.68
CA HIS A 68 -15.05 2.57 4.58
C HIS A 68 -14.75 4.07 4.69
N VAL A 69 -15.70 4.89 4.27
CA VAL A 69 -15.62 6.34 4.45
C VAL A 69 -15.53 6.68 5.94
N SER A 70 -16.31 6.00 6.79
CA SER A 70 -16.28 6.18 8.24
C SER A 70 -14.94 5.88 8.91
N ASP A 71 -14.04 5.12 8.26
CA ASP A 71 -12.73 4.79 8.82
C ASP A 71 -11.76 5.99 8.75
N ILE A 72 -12.03 6.95 7.86
CA ILE A 72 -11.11 8.07 7.58
C ILE A 72 -11.77 9.46 7.63
N ALA A 73 -13.10 9.53 7.63
CA ALA A 73 -13.86 10.77 7.59
C ALA A 73 -15.04 10.72 8.56
N HIS A 74 -15.40 11.88 9.09
CA HIS A 74 -16.61 12.07 9.88
C HIS A 74 -17.43 13.20 9.25
N GLY A 75 -18.61 12.87 8.73
CA GLY A 75 -19.38 13.79 7.90
C GLY A 75 -18.60 14.21 6.65
N HIS A 76 -18.42 15.51 6.44
CA HIS A 76 -17.70 16.05 5.28
C HIS A 76 -16.19 16.25 5.50
N THR A 77 -15.67 15.93 6.68
CA THR A 77 -14.30 16.23 7.05
C THR A 77 -13.47 14.96 7.13
N VAL A 78 -12.42 14.89 6.29
CA VAL A 78 -11.40 13.83 6.38
C VAL A 78 -10.50 14.09 7.58
N MET A 79 -10.31 13.09 8.42
CA MET A 79 -9.54 13.19 9.65
C MET A 79 -8.03 13.31 9.36
N HIS A 80 -7.27 13.92 10.29
CA HIS A 80 -5.81 13.97 10.20
C HIS A 80 -5.16 12.61 10.51
N ARG A 81 -5.83 11.76 11.29
CA ARG A 81 -5.37 10.41 11.64
C ARG A 81 -6.52 9.44 11.56
N ALA A 82 -6.23 8.22 11.14
CA ALA A 82 -7.18 7.11 11.12
C ALA A 82 -6.56 5.91 11.84
N ILE A 83 -7.41 5.03 12.37
CA ILE A 83 -7.01 3.79 13.04
C ILE A 83 -7.77 2.66 12.36
N VAL A 84 -7.03 1.65 11.88
CA VAL A 84 -7.62 0.52 11.15
C VAL A 84 -7.11 -0.78 11.73
N LEU A 85 -8.01 -1.74 11.94
CA LEU A 85 -7.67 -3.10 12.35
C LEU A 85 -7.14 -3.89 11.15
N GLN A 86 -5.86 -4.26 11.17
CA GLN A 86 -5.26 -5.02 10.07
C GLN A 86 -5.80 -6.45 10.01
N GLN A 87 -6.21 -6.91 8.83
CA GLN A 87 -6.77 -8.25 8.64
C GLN A 87 -5.79 -9.37 8.99
N LYS A 88 -4.50 -9.21 8.62
CA LYS A 88 -3.50 -10.27 8.82
C LYS A 88 -3.07 -10.44 10.27
N THR A 89 -2.86 -9.32 10.97
CA THR A 89 -2.25 -9.31 12.31
C THR A 89 -3.28 -9.13 13.42
N GLN A 90 -4.51 -8.75 13.09
CA GLN A 90 -5.58 -8.43 14.04
C GLN A 90 -5.13 -7.37 15.05
N ARG A 91 -4.34 -6.39 14.58
CA ARG A 91 -3.82 -5.29 15.40
C ARG A 91 -4.27 -3.95 14.83
N PRO A 92 -4.70 -3.00 15.69
CA PRO A 92 -4.97 -1.65 15.26
C PRO A 92 -3.66 -0.99 14.84
N VAL A 93 -3.68 -0.32 13.69
CA VAL A 93 -2.59 0.54 13.22
C VAL A 93 -3.14 1.92 12.98
N GLN A 94 -2.52 2.89 13.64
CA GLN A 94 -2.79 4.30 13.42
C GLN A 94 -1.86 4.85 12.35
N PHE A 95 -2.40 5.66 11.45
CA PHE A 95 -1.63 6.37 10.44
C PHE A 95 -2.11 7.80 10.26
N GLU A 96 -1.21 8.64 9.80
CA GLU A 96 -1.45 10.02 9.42
C GLU A 96 -2.01 10.11 8.00
N ILE A 97 -2.93 11.04 7.79
CA ILE A 97 -3.46 11.42 6.48
C ILE A 97 -2.98 12.85 6.24
N THR A 98 -2.03 13.04 5.33
CA THR A 98 -1.46 14.36 5.04
C THR A 98 -2.51 15.29 4.42
N GLU A 99 -2.28 16.60 4.49
CA GLU A 99 -3.21 17.61 3.97
C GLU A 99 -3.59 17.36 2.51
N GLN A 100 -2.59 17.13 1.66
CA GLN A 100 -2.79 16.80 0.26
C GLN A 100 -3.61 15.52 0.03
N THR A 101 -3.46 14.53 0.91
CA THR A 101 -4.27 13.31 0.86
C THR A 101 -5.71 13.60 1.30
N ARG A 102 -5.90 14.44 2.33
CA ARG A 102 -7.24 14.86 2.78
C ARG A 102 -7.98 15.60 1.67
N GLU A 103 -7.34 16.55 0.99
CA GLU A 103 -7.94 17.28 -0.14
C GLU A 103 -8.37 16.34 -1.28
N ALA A 104 -7.49 15.41 -1.66
CA ALA A 104 -7.79 14.42 -2.70
C ALA A 104 -8.96 13.49 -2.28
N LEU A 105 -8.99 13.07 -1.02
CA LEU A 105 -10.06 12.24 -0.48
C LEU A 105 -11.39 12.98 -0.39
N THR A 106 -11.40 14.23 0.09
CA THR A 106 -12.60 15.06 0.13
C THR A 106 -13.18 15.25 -1.28
N THR A 107 -12.31 15.54 -2.26
CA THR A 107 -12.71 15.68 -3.67
C THR A 107 -13.30 14.38 -4.20
N TRP A 108 -12.67 13.24 -3.91
CA TRP A 108 -13.17 11.93 -4.34
C TRP A 108 -14.50 11.56 -3.69
N ILE A 109 -14.63 11.71 -2.37
CA ILE A 109 -15.86 11.39 -1.61
C ILE A 109 -17.03 12.22 -2.15
N ALA A 110 -16.82 13.52 -2.40
CA ALA A 110 -17.82 14.40 -2.97
C ALA A 110 -18.18 14.01 -4.42
N HIS A 111 -17.17 13.75 -5.27
CA HIS A 111 -17.36 13.36 -6.67
C HIS A 111 -18.14 12.05 -6.82
N ALA A 112 -17.81 11.05 -6.01
CA ALA A 112 -18.48 9.75 -5.99
C ALA A 112 -19.76 9.72 -5.15
N LYS A 113 -20.09 10.82 -4.45
CA LYS A 113 -21.24 10.95 -3.55
C LYS A 113 -21.31 9.82 -2.50
N LEU A 114 -20.15 9.48 -1.93
CA LEU A 114 -20.04 8.38 -0.97
C LEU A 114 -20.62 8.78 0.38
N LYS A 115 -21.27 7.81 1.04
CA LYS A 115 -21.79 7.93 2.41
C LYS A 115 -20.89 7.17 3.38
N ASP A 116 -20.95 7.52 4.67
CA ASP A 116 -20.09 6.99 5.73
C ASP A 116 -19.98 5.46 5.75
N GLY A 117 -21.12 4.75 5.62
CA GLY A 117 -21.16 3.28 5.64
C GLY A 117 -20.75 2.59 4.34
N GLN A 118 -20.32 3.34 3.32
CA GLN A 118 -19.88 2.77 2.04
C GLN A 118 -18.37 2.58 2.00
N PHE A 119 -17.93 1.63 1.19
CA PHE A 119 -16.52 1.48 0.89
C PHE A 119 -15.96 2.75 0.25
N LEU A 120 -14.77 3.15 0.69
CA LEU A 120 -14.07 4.33 0.20
C LEU A 120 -13.71 4.20 -1.29
N PHE A 121 -13.43 2.98 -1.74
CA PHE A 121 -13.15 2.68 -3.15
C PHE A 121 -14.10 1.60 -3.66
N PRO A 122 -15.34 1.94 -4.04
CA PRO A 122 -16.30 0.99 -4.56
C PRO A 122 -15.84 0.38 -5.90
N SER A 123 -16.28 -0.85 -6.16
CA SER A 123 -16.05 -1.49 -7.46
C SER A 123 -16.91 -0.83 -8.53
N ARG A 124 -16.44 -0.88 -9.79
CA ARG A 124 -17.28 -0.55 -10.96
C ARG A 124 -18.16 -1.74 -11.40
N LYS A 125 -17.91 -2.94 -10.87
CA LYS A 125 -18.67 -4.16 -11.18
C LYS A 125 -19.66 -4.44 -10.05
N HIS A 126 -20.93 -4.63 -10.37
CA HIS A 126 -22.00 -4.91 -9.40
C HIS A 126 -21.73 -6.15 -8.51
N ALA A 127 -21.00 -7.14 -9.01
CA ALA A 127 -20.71 -8.38 -8.27
C ALA A 127 -19.68 -8.24 -7.13
N SER A 128 -19.03 -7.08 -6.98
CA SER A 128 -18.03 -6.87 -5.93
C SER A 128 -18.30 -5.55 -5.22
N PRO A 129 -18.32 -5.52 -3.87
CA PRO A 129 -18.68 -4.31 -3.14
C PRO A 129 -17.61 -3.21 -3.22
N HIS A 130 -16.34 -3.58 -3.38
CA HIS A 130 -15.21 -2.64 -3.41
C HIS A 130 -14.12 -3.06 -4.40
N LEU A 131 -13.14 -2.17 -4.62
CA LEU A 131 -11.97 -2.44 -5.44
C LEU A 131 -11.29 -3.73 -4.96
N SER A 132 -11.11 -4.71 -5.84
CA SER A 132 -10.41 -5.94 -5.47
C SER A 132 -8.90 -5.71 -5.39
N THR A 133 -8.20 -6.47 -4.53
CA THR A 133 -6.74 -6.41 -4.43
C THR A 133 -6.04 -6.69 -5.77
N ARG A 134 -6.62 -7.56 -6.62
CA ARG A 134 -6.11 -7.84 -7.97
C ARG A 134 -6.25 -6.63 -8.88
N GLN A 135 -7.39 -5.93 -8.82
CA GLN A 135 -7.57 -4.71 -9.61
C GLN A 135 -6.70 -3.57 -9.09
N TYR A 136 -6.52 -3.45 -7.77
CA TYR A 136 -5.57 -2.52 -7.20
C TYR A 136 -4.13 -2.78 -7.67
N ALA A 137 -3.70 -4.05 -7.73
CA ALA A 137 -2.38 -4.40 -8.28
C ALA A 137 -2.20 -3.93 -9.73
N ARG A 138 -3.23 -4.08 -10.58
CA ARG A 138 -3.20 -3.56 -11.95
C ARG A 138 -3.16 -2.04 -12.01
N VAL A 139 -3.88 -1.35 -11.12
CA VAL A 139 -3.82 0.11 -11.04
C VAL A 139 -2.41 0.58 -10.69
N VAL A 140 -1.76 -0.09 -9.72
CA VAL A 140 -0.36 0.20 -9.37
C VAL A 140 0.58 -0.06 -10.55
N GLU A 141 0.40 -1.17 -11.26
CA GLU A 141 1.15 -1.48 -12.48
C GLU A 141 1.02 -0.36 -13.54
N CYS A 142 -0.19 0.13 -13.78
CA CYS A 142 -0.41 1.27 -14.68
C CYS A 142 0.31 2.54 -14.23
N TRP A 143 0.32 2.87 -12.93
CA TRP A 143 1.05 4.03 -12.42
C TRP A 143 2.55 3.91 -12.66
N VAL A 144 3.13 2.73 -12.43
CA VAL A 144 4.55 2.46 -12.61
C VAL A 144 4.93 2.56 -14.09
N ILE A 145 4.14 1.95 -14.98
CA ILE A 145 4.35 2.03 -16.43
C ILE A 145 4.23 3.48 -16.90
N SER A 146 3.29 4.26 -16.37
CA SER A 146 3.08 5.65 -16.80
C SER A 146 4.31 6.54 -16.60
N ILE A 147 5.20 6.16 -15.67
CA ILE A 147 6.44 6.89 -15.38
C ILE A 147 7.69 6.23 -15.98
N GLY A 148 7.52 5.22 -16.83
CA GLY A 148 8.62 4.55 -17.56
C GLY A 148 9.40 3.53 -16.72
N LEU A 149 8.85 3.07 -15.60
CA LEU A 149 9.50 2.06 -14.76
C LEU A 149 9.05 0.64 -15.13
N ASP A 150 9.93 -0.35 -14.90
CA ASP A 150 9.62 -1.77 -15.12
C ASP A 150 8.61 -2.28 -14.07
N PRO A 151 7.37 -2.63 -14.45
CA PRO A 151 6.35 -3.11 -13.52
C PRO A 151 6.73 -4.40 -12.77
N SER A 152 7.69 -5.19 -13.28
CA SER A 152 8.13 -6.42 -12.63
C SER A 152 8.74 -6.16 -11.25
N ALA A 153 9.36 -4.98 -11.05
CA ALA A 153 10.00 -4.59 -9.80
C ALA A 153 9.06 -3.92 -8.78
N TYR A 154 7.83 -3.55 -9.19
CA TYR A 154 6.89 -2.79 -8.36
C TYR A 154 5.55 -3.52 -8.18
N GLY A 155 4.74 -3.09 -7.21
CA GLY A 155 3.44 -3.68 -6.93
C GLY A 155 2.77 -3.08 -5.70
N THR A 156 1.71 -3.68 -5.19
CA THR A 156 0.95 -3.13 -4.05
C THR A 156 1.81 -2.92 -2.80
N HIS A 157 2.81 -3.78 -2.58
CA HIS A 157 3.78 -3.63 -1.50
C HIS A 157 4.73 -2.44 -1.69
N THR A 158 4.98 -1.98 -2.92
CA THR A 158 5.72 -0.73 -3.18
C THR A 158 5.08 0.42 -2.43
N MET A 159 3.75 0.62 -2.57
CA MET A 159 3.06 1.74 -1.92
C MET A 159 3.27 1.73 -0.41
N ARG A 160 3.11 0.55 0.20
CA ARG A 160 3.35 0.36 1.63
C ARG A 160 4.80 0.61 2.05
N ARG A 161 5.77 0.24 1.22
CA ARG A 161 7.21 0.39 1.51
C ARG A 161 7.70 1.81 1.36
N THR A 162 7.15 2.57 0.41
CA THR A 162 7.68 3.89 0.02
C THR A 162 7.88 4.81 1.22
N LYS A 163 6.80 5.16 1.93
CA LYS A 163 6.90 6.11 3.05
C LYS A 163 7.72 5.55 4.22
N ALA A 164 7.56 4.27 4.53
CA ALA A 164 8.34 3.60 5.57
C ALA A 164 9.85 3.64 5.31
N THR A 165 10.26 3.43 4.05
CA THR A 165 11.66 3.50 3.63
C THR A 165 12.20 4.92 3.72
N LEU A 166 11.42 5.92 3.29
CA LEU A 166 11.81 7.33 3.40
C LEU A 166 11.97 7.78 4.86
N ILE A 167 11.06 7.36 5.75
CA ILE A 167 11.16 7.63 7.20
C ILE A 167 12.43 6.99 7.78
N TYR A 168 12.69 5.72 7.45
CA TYR A 168 13.89 5.04 7.94
C TYR A 168 15.17 5.75 7.45
N LYS A 169 15.27 6.07 6.17
CA LYS A 169 16.45 6.77 5.62
C LYS A 169 16.71 8.11 6.31
N ARG A 170 15.66 8.84 6.71
CA ARG A 170 15.79 10.13 7.38
C ARG A 170 16.09 10.03 8.87
N THR A 171 15.53 9.04 9.56
CA THR A 171 15.53 8.99 11.03
C THR A 171 16.41 7.89 11.60
N LYS A 172 16.76 6.89 10.78
CA LYS A 172 17.38 5.61 11.14
C LYS A 172 16.67 4.90 12.33
N ASN A 173 15.42 5.28 12.65
CA ASN A 173 14.65 4.75 13.78
C ASN A 173 13.79 3.55 13.34
N LEU A 174 14.35 2.36 13.48
CA LEU A 174 13.69 1.11 13.08
C LEU A 174 12.43 0.81 13.90
N ARG A 175 12.41 1.17 15.19
CA ARG A 175 11.28 0.92 16.09
C ARG A 175 10.06 1.74 15.69
N ALA A 176 10.24 3.01 15.33
CA ALA A 176 9.16 3.86 14.83
C ALA A 176 8.54 3.27 13.56
N VAL A 177 9.37 2.83 12.60
CA VAL A 177 8.90 2.22 11.35
C VAL A 177 8.17 0.90 11.60
N GLN A 178 8.65 0.07 12.54
CA GLN A 178 7.97 -1.16 12.95
C GLN A 178 6.54 -0.89 13.42
N LEU A 179 6.34 0.13 14.27
CA LEU A 179 5.04 0.51 14.81
C LEU A 179 4.10 1.00 13.69
N LEU A 180 4.61 1.87 12.80
CA LEU A 180 3.84 2.40 11.67
C LEU A 180 3.41 1.31 10.67
N LEU A 181 4.19 0.25 10.52
CA LEU A 181 3.83 -0.90 9.68
C LEU A 181 2.94 -1.91 10.42
N GLY A 182 2.88 -1.89 11.74
CA GLY A 182 2.20 -2.90 12.54
C GLY A 182 2.91 -4.26 12.52
N HIS A 183 4.24 -4.28 12.43
CA HIS A 183 5.02 -5.52 12.47
C HIS A 183 5.22 -6.03 13.89
N THR A 184 4.96 -7.32 14.11
CA THR A 184 5.10 -7.95 15.43
C THR A 184 6.57 -8.11 15.85
N LYS A 185 7.42 -8.41 14.87
CA LYS A 185 8.85 -8.71 15.04
C LYS A 185 9.72 -7.64 14.38
N LEU A 186 10.84 -7.28 15.00
CA LEU A 186 11.75 -6.26 14.47
C LEU A 186 12.47 -6.78 13.22
N GLU A 187 12.82 -8.07 13.20
CA GLU A 187 13.46 -8.78 12.09
C GLU A 187 12.61 -8.70 10.82
N SER A 188 11.27 -8.74 10.96
CA SER A 188 10.35 -8.53 9.85
C SER A 188 10.51 -7.14 9.24
N THR A 189 10.79 -6.12 10.05
CA THR A 189 11.00 -4.73 9.59
C THR A 189 12.37 -4.58 8.93
N VAL A 190 13.42 -5.19 9.48
CA VAL A 190 14.76 -5.24 8.85
C VAL A 190 14.67 -5.85 7.45
N ARG A 191 14.09 -7.05 7.35
CA ARG A 191 13.89 -7.74 6.07
C ARG A 191 13.00 -6.96 5.11
N TYR A 192 11.97 -6.27 5.64
CA TYR A 192 11.02 -5.52 4.82
C TYR A 192 11.58 -4.20 4.29
N LEU A 193 12.52 -3.59 4.99
CA LEU A 193 13.23 -2.41 4.50
C LEU A 193 14.41 -2.81 3.59
N GLY A 194 14.95 -4.01 3.77
CA GLY A 194 16.15 -4.46 3.06
C GLY A 194 17.38 -3.77 3.60
N ILE A 195 17.47 -3.64 4.94
CA ILE A 195 18.61 -3.04 5.62
C ILE A 195 19.79 -4.00 5.51
N GLU A 196 20.93 -3.50 5.03
CA GLU A 196 22.16 -4.26 4.82
C GLU A 196 23.28 -3.78 5.73
N VAL A 197 24.41 -4.49 5.74
CA VAL A 197 25.59 -4.11 6.55
C VAL A 197 26.13 -2.76 6.13
N ASP A 198 26.06 -2.43 4.83
CA ASP A 198 26.49 -1.13 4.29
C ASP A 198 25.71 0.04 4.90
N ASP A 199 24.42 -0.13 5.24
CA ASP A 199 23.64 0.90 5.93
C ASP A 199 24.21 1.19 7.34
N ALA A 200 24.80 0.18 7.98
CA ALA A 200 25.42 0.32 9.31
C ALA A 200 26.81 0.96 9.21
N LEU A 201 27.58 0.64 8.17
CA LEU A 201 28.87 1.27 7.91
C LEU A 201 28.72 2.76 7.57
N GLU A 202 27.77 3.13 6.70
CA GLU A 202 27.44 4.52 6.39
C GLU A 202 27.14 5.33 7.67
N MET A 203 26.38 4.74 8.61
CA MET A 203 26.07 5.38 9.89
C MET A 203 27.30 5.58 10.78
N ALA A 204 28.22 4.60 10.80
CA ALA A 204 29.46 4.71 11.57
C ALA A 204 30.38 5.78 11.00
N GLU A 205 30.53 5.85 9.67
CA GLU A 205 31.34 6.87 8.98
C GLU A 205 30.83 8.29 9.21
N GLN A 206 29.50 8.48 9.28
CA GLN A 206 28.88 9.78 9.55
C GLN A 206 28.97 10.23 11.01
N THR A 207 29.41 9.35 11.92
CA THR A 207 29.52 9.65 13.34
C THR A 207 30.99 9.80 13.71
N GLU A 208 31.54 11.01 13.55
CA GLU A 208 32.84 11.35 14.13
C GLU A 208 32.69 11.46 15.65
N VAL A 209 33.60 10.81 16.39
CA VAL A 209 33.70 10.87 17.86
C VAL A 209 34.87 11.75 18.24
#